data_AF-A0A0R3QVE4-F1
#
_entry.id   AF-A0A0R3QVE4-F1
#
_cell.length_a   1.000
_cell.length_b   1.000
_cell.length_c   1.000
_cell.angle_alpha   90.00
_cell.angle_beta   90.00
_cell.angle_gamma   90.00
#
_symmetry.space_group_name_H-M   'P 1'
#
loop_
_entity.id
_entity.type
_entity.pdbx_description
1 polymer ?
#
loop_
_entity_poly.entity_id
_entity_poly.type
_entity_poly.pdbx_seq_one_letter_code
_entity_poly.pdbx_strand_id
1 'polypeptide(L)'
;VIGNDKIQSSRVLTRRHLTVIKYIFKANSIHSTKKLGKMLFFVIFSITIAVVAGFECPGGQLTPQQRKDIVRQNNKFRSLLIHGKLKNRNGTYMPRGKNMLLLKWSCQLENSAQRWANQCVFGHSPRNQRQGIGENVYAYWSSESVEKLRNTAGTEAGKSWWSELPKLYKQNPSNNLTDDVAKQGVLHFTQVSEIL
;
A
#
# COMPACT_ATOMS: atom_id res chain seq x y z
N VAL A 1 9.61 41.48 1.00
CA VAL A 1 9.87 42.01 -0.36
C VAL A 1 11.28 41.53 -0.68
N ILE A 2 11.59 40.54 -1.51
CA ILE A 2 11.17 40.03 -2.83
C ILE A 2 11.61 38.53 -2.82
N GLY A 3 11.02 37.51 -3.41
CA GLY A 3 9.92 37.32 -4.36
C GLY A 3 9.91 35.83 -4.73
N ASN A 4 8.72 35.28 -4.96
CA ASN A 4 8.49 33.94 -5.50
C ASN A 4 9.09 33.82 -6.90
N ASP A 5 10.03 32.89 -7.12
CA ASP A 5 10.37 32.45 -8.47
C ASP A 5 9.86 31.04 -8.74
N LYS A 6 8.83 31.06 -9.60
CA LYS A 6 8.29 29.95 -10.35
C LYS A 6 9.41 29.22 -11.09
N ILE A 7 9.62 27.94 -10.78
CA ILE A 7 10.18 27.02 -11.79
C ILE A 7 9.00 26.46 -12.59
N GLN A 8 8.44 27.31 -13.45
CA GLN A 8 7.82 26.86 -14.69
C GLN A 8 8.97 26.55 -15.65
N SER A 9 9.38 25.28 -15.72
CA SER A 9 10.13 24.78 -16.88
C SER A 9 9.24 23.84 -17.67
N SER A 10 8.32 24.45 -18.40
CA SER A 10 7.67 23.86 -19.57
C SER A 10 8.69 23.85 -20.71
N ARG A 11 9.51 22.80 -20.81
CA ARG A 11 10.23 22.40 -22.04
C ARG A 11 10.50 20.90 -22.02
N VAL A 12 9.64 20.18 -22.75
CA VAL A 12 9.93 18.88 -23.41
C VAL A 12 10.54 17.80 -22.51
N LEU A 13 9.77 17.29 -21.55
CA LEU A 13 9.98 15.92 -21.07
C LEU A 13 9.36 14.97 -22.10
N THR A 14 10.17 14.56 -23.08
CA THR A 14 9.93 13.39 -23.93
C THR A 14 9.33 12.26 -23.09
N ARG A 15 8.09 11.85 -23.43
CA ARG A 15 7.23 10.83 -22.80
C ARG A 15 7.92 9.97 -21.74
N ARG A 16 8.06 10.48 -20.52
CA ARG A 16 8.37 9.65 -19.34
C ARG A 16 7.06 9.03 -18.89
N HIS A 17 6.88 7.74 -19.14
CA HIS A 17 5.70 7.00 -18.69
C HIS A 17 5.75 6.84 -17.17
N LEU A 18 5.12 7.77 -16.46
CA LEU A 18 5.00 7.73 -15.02
C LEU A 18 3.84 6.83 -14.62
N THR A 19 4.15 5.69 -14.00
CA THR A 19 3.13 4.89 -13.30
C THR A 19 3.11 5.30 -11.84
N VAL A 20 2.17 6.16 -11.46
CA VAL A 20 1.89 6.44 -10.05
C VAL A 20 1.01 5.32 -9.51
N ILE A 21 1.43 4.70 -8.41
CA ILE A 21 0.62 3.70 -7.72
C ILE A 21 0.31 4.21 -6.33
N LYS A 22 -0.98 4.40 -6.08
CA LYS A 22 -1.51 4.84 -4.80
C LYS A 22 -2.28 3.69 -4.18
N TYR A 23 -2.00 3.41 -2.91
CA TYR A 23 -2.85 2.55 -2.10
C TYR A 23 -3.43 3.32 -0.95
N ILE A 24 -4.59 2.85 -0.54
CA ILE A 24 -5.24 3.27 0.67
C ILE A 24 -5.73 1.98 1.32
N PHE A 25 -5.46 1.83 2.61
CA PHE A 25 -5.94 0.72 3.39
C PHE A 25 -7.15 1.17 4.21
N LYS A 26 -8.25 0.41 4.16
CA LYS A 26 -9.30 0.48 5.18
C LYS A 26 -9.22 -0.81 5.99
N ALA A 27 -8.93 -0.66 7.28
CA ALA A 27 -8.84 -1.78 8.20
C ALA A 27 -10.23 -2.05 8.79
N ASN A 28 -10.68 -3.31 8.81
CA ASN A 28 -11.96 -3.71 9.41
C ASN A 28 -11.72 -4.81 10.45
N SER A 29 -12.36 -4.68 11.61
CA SER A 29 -12.39 -5.70 12.66
C SER A 29 -13.26 -6.89 12.22
N ILE A 30 -12.79 -8.12 12.43
CA ILE A 30 -13.60 -9.34 12.22
C ILE A 30 -14.28 -9.66 13.55
N HIS A 31 -15.59 -9.41 13.65
CA HIS A 31 -16.39 -10.00 14.72
C HIS A 31 -16.59 -11.50 14.43
N SER A 32 -16.05 -12.34 15.32
CA SER A 32 -16.20 -13.80 15.27
C SER A 32 -17.63 -14.18 15.72
N THR A 33 -18.51 -14.45 14.77
CA THR A 33 -19.78 -15.12 15.08
C THR A 33 -19.52 -16.62 15.18
N LYS A 34 -19.44 -17.13 16.42
CA LYS A 34 -19.54 -18.57 16.67
C LYS A 34 -20.93 -19.04 16.22
N LYS A 35 -21.02 -19.82 15.14
CA LYS A 35 -22.22 -20.63 14.88
C LYS A 35 -21.81 -22.08 14.66
N LEU A 36 -22.20 -22.88 15.64
CA LEU A 36 -21.96 -24.30 15.80
C LEU A 36 -22.94 -25.09 14.91
N GLY A 37 -22.41 -26.08 14.19
CA GLY A 37 -23.17 -27.29 13.81
C GLY A 37 -23.78 -27.34 12.41
N LYS A 38 -23.26 -28.29 11.61
CA LYS A 38 -23.87 -29.02 10.48
C LYS A 38 -24.14 -28.24 9.17
N MET A 39 -23.19 -28.30 8.23
CA MET A 39 -23.42 -28.51 6.79
C MET A 39 -22.08 -28.57 6.05
N LEU A 40 -21.55 -29.76 5.77
CA LEU A 40 -20.19 -29.94 5.23
C LEU A 40 -20.10 -29.95 3.69
N PHE A 41 -21.17 -29.67 2.92
CA PHE A 41 -21.08 -29.82 1.45
C PHE A 41 -21.52 -28.62 0.58
N PHE A 42 -22.03 -27.52 1.16
CA PHE A 42 -22.38 -26.29 0.39
C PHE A 42 -21.46 -25.09 0.63
N VAL A 43 -20.51 -25.23 1.58
CA VAL A 43 -19.67 -24.12 2.05
C VAL A 43 -18.49 -23.84 1.10
N ILE A 44 -18.06 -24.83 0.33
CA ILE A 44 -16.86 -24.73 -0.52
C ILE A 44 -17.13 -23.83 -1.75
N PHE A 45 -18.32 -23.89 -2.35
CA PHE A 45 -18.69 -23.08 -3.52
C PHE A 45 -19.11 -21.64 -3.16
N SER A 46 -19.67 -21.44 -1.96
CA SER A 46 -20.08 -20.10 -1.49
C SER A 46 -18.88 -19.24 -1.09
N ILE A 47 -17.83 -19.86 -0.51
CA ILE A 47 -16.60 -19.15 -0.13
C ILE A 47 -15.81 -18.70 -1.37
N THR A 48 -15.78 -19.51 -2.45
CA THR A 48 -15.05 -19.14 -3.67
C THR A 48 -15.68 -17.92 -4.36
N ILE A 49 -17.01 -17.85 -4.44
CA ILE A 49 -17.72 -16.73 -5.06
C ILE A 49 -17.46 -15.40 -4.32
N ALA A 50 -17.51 -15.40 -2.99
CA ALA A 50 -17.30 -14.19 -2.19
C ALA A 50 -15.87 -13.62 -2.32
N VAL A 51 -14.85 -14.49 -2.48
CA VAL A 51 -13.45 -14.06 -2.65
C VAL A 51 -13.21 -13.45 -4.04
N VAL A 52 -13.89 -13.96 -5.08
CA VAL A 52 -13.73 -13.44 -6.46
C VAL A 52 -14.38 -12.06 -6.60
N ALA A 53 -15.58 -11.85 -6.04
CA ALA A 53 -16.28 -10.57 -6.12
C ALA A 53 -15.51 -9.39 -5.48
N GLY A 54 -14.64 -9.64 -4.49
CA GLY A 54 -13.91 -8.60 -3.77
C GLY A 54 -12.80 -7.90 -4.56
N PHE A 55 -12.46 -8.38 -5.76
CA PHE A 55 -11.40 -7.82 -6.62
C PHE A 55 -11.89 -7.32 -7.97
N GLU A 56 -13.20 -7.35 -8.21
CA GLU A 56 -13.82 -6.75 -9.38
C GLU A 56 -14.19 -5.30 -9.05
N CYS A 57 -13.57 -4.35 -9.74
CA CYS A 57 -13.86 -2.92 -9.57
C CYS A 57 -14.35 -2.33 -10.90
N PRO A 58 -15.65 -2.01 -11.02
CA PRO A 58 -16.21 -1.40 -12.22
C PRO A 58 -15.48 -0.10 -12.58
N GLY A 59 -15.04 0.02 -13.83
CA GLY A 59 -14.29 1.18 -14.34
C GLY A 59 -12.85 1.30 -13.81
N GLY A 60 -12.37 0.32 -13.04
CA GLY A 60 -11.00 0.30 -12.54
C GLY A 60 -9.99 -0.02 -13.64
N GLN A 61 -8.78 0.56 -13.56
CA GLN A 61 -7.73 0.33 -14.55
C GLN A 61 -6.80 -0.83 -14.19
N LEU A 62 -6.88 -1.35 -12.96
CA LEU A 62 -6.15 -2.54 -12.56
C LEU A 62 -6.92 -3.80 -12.96
N THR A 63 -6.20 -4.88 -13.23
CA THR A 63 -6.80 -6.21 -13.36
C THR A 63 -7.12 -6.79 -11.98
N PRO A 64 -8.07 -7.72 -11.87
CA PRO A 64 -8.35 -8.42 -10.62
C PRO A 64 -7.12 -9.13 -10.04
N GLN A 65 -6.23 -9.62 -10.90
CA GLN A 65 -4.99 -10.28 -10.49
C GLN A 65 -4.00 -9.30 -9.84
N GLN A 66 -3.81 -8.11 -10.42
CA GLN A 66 -2.96 -7.07 -9.81
C GLN A 66 -3.45 -6.72 -8.39
N ARG A 67 -4.76 -6.50 -8.22
CA ARG A 67 -5.36 -6.19 -6.91
C ARG A 67 -5.11 -7.31 -5.89
N LYS A 68 -5.29 -8.57 -6.31
CA LYS A 68 -5.03 -9.76 -5.47
C LYS A 68 -3.57 -9.81 -5.04
N ASP A 69 -2.64 -9.61 -5.96
CA ASP A 69 -1.20 -9.73 -5.67
C ASP A 69 -0.73 -8.66 -4.70
N ILE A 70 -1.23 -7.44 -4.84
CA ILE A 70 -0.96 -6.34 -3.92
C ILE A 70 -1.47 -6.67 -2.51
N VAL A 71 -2.73 -7.08 -2.37
CA VAL A 71 -3.32 -7.39 -1.05
C VAL A 71 -2.59 -8.56 -0.41
N ARG A 72 -2.30 -9.61 -1.18
CA ARG A 72 -1.56 -10.78 -0.70
C ARG A 72 -0.15 -10.41 -0.24
N GLN A 73 0.56 -9.61 -1.02
CA GLN A 73 1.90 -9.16 -0.67
C GLN A 73 1.89 -8.37 0.65
N ASN A 74 1.05 -7.33 0.77
CA ASN A 74 1.02 -6.50 1.96
C ASN A 74 0.57 -7.28 3.21
N ASN A 75 -0.42 -8.18 3.08
CA ASN A 75 -0.82 -9.05 4.19
C ASN A 75 0.28 -10.08 4.56
N LYS A 76 1.04 -10.59 3.59
CA LYS A 76 2.21 -11.45 3.87
C LYS A 76 3.26 -10.69 4.67
N PHE A 77 3.58 -9.47 4.27
CA PHE A 77 4.52 -8.61 4.99
C PHE A 77 4.05 -8.28 6.41
N ARG A 78 2.79 -7.86 6.58
CA ARG A 78 2.16 -7.62 7.90
C ARG A 78 2.22 -8.86 8.79
N SER A 79 1.96 -10.05 8.23
CA SER A 79 2.07 -11.32 8.94
C SER A 79 3.51 -11.60 9.39
N LEU A 80 4.49 -11.48 8.49
CA LEU A 80 5.91 -11.69 8.84
C LEU A 80 6.38 -10.72 9.94
N LEU A 81 5.89 -9.47 9.90
CA LEU A 81 6.20 -8.46 10.90
C LEU A 81 5.73 -8.87 12.29
N ILE A 82 4.43 -9.17 12.46
CA ILE A 82 3.87 -9.52 13.78
C ILE A 82 4.37 -10.85 14.34
N HIS A 83 4.89 -11.73 13.49
CA HIS A 83 5.53 -12.98 13.92
C HIS A 83 7.02 -12.81 14.27
N GLY A 84 7.55 -11.58 14.23
CA GLY A 84 8.94 -11.28 14.57
C GLY A 84 9.94 -11.88 13.59
N LYS A 85 9.59 -11.94 12.30
CA LYS A 85 10.42 -12.56 11.25
C LYS A 85 11.19 -11.56 10.39
N LEU A 86 10.99 -10.26 10.61
CA LEU A 86 11.62 -9.20 9.83
C LEU A 86 12.58 -8.41 10.72
N LYS A 87 13.75 -8.10 10.17
CA LYS A 87 14.78 -7.30 10.85
C LYS A 87 14.64 -5.83 10.47
N ASN A 88 14.93 -4.97 11.42
CA ASN A 88 15.11 -3.54 11.19
C ASN A 88 16.54 -3.21 10.73
N ARG A 89 16.86 -1.92 10.59
CA ARG A 89 18.18 -1.46 10.16
C ARG A 89 19.33 -1.94 11.04
N ASN A 90 19.11 -2.12 12.34
CA ASN A 90 20.11 -2.59 13.29
C ASN A 90 20.33 -4.11 13.23
N GLY A 91 19.61 -4.84 12.36
CA GLY A 91 19.69 -6.30 12.26
C GLY A 91 18.92 -7.03 13.35
N THR A 92 18.23 -6.31 14.22
CA THR A 92 17.37 -6.85 15.28
C THR A 92 15.98 -7.16 14.73
N TYR A 93 15.41 -8.30 15.13
CA TYR A 93 14.03 -8.64 14.76
C TYR A 93 13.03 -7.67 15.37
N MET A 94 12.03 -7.30 14.58
CA MET A 94 10.89 -6.49 15.05
C MET A 94 10.09 -7.22 16.13
N PRO A 95 9.50 -6.49 17.09
CA PRO A 95 8.70 -7.09 18.15
C PRO A 95 7.50 -7.85 17.58
N ARG A 96 7.09 -8.91 18.29
CA ARG A 96 5.86 -9.62 17.95
C ARG A 96 4.65 -8.71 18.20
N GLY A 97 3.65 -8.80 17.33
CA GLY A 97 2.43 -8.00 17.41
C GLY A 97 1.19 -8.87 17.57
N LYS A 98 0.10 -8.23 18.00
CA LYS A 98 -1.26 -8.80 18.00
C LYS A 98 -2.22 -7.79 17.35
N ASN A 99 -3.42 -8.23 17.00
CA ASN A 99 -4.48 -7.39 16.43
C ASN A 99 -4.13 -6.65 15.13
N MET A 100 -3.12 -7.10 14.39
CA MET A 100 -2.82 -6.59 13.05
C MET A 100 -3.97 -6.94 12.10
N LEU A 101 -4.68 -5.91 11.65
CA LEU A 101 -5.84 -6.08 10.79
C LEU A 101 -5.44 -6.60 9.41
N LEU A 102 -6.26 -7.52 8.88
CA LEU A 102 -6.11 -8.06 7.54
C LEU A 102 -6.66 -7.05 6.52
N LEU A 103 -5.81 -6.67 5.57
CA LEU A 103 -6.14 -5.70 4.55
C LEU A 103 -7.09 -6.30 3.52
N LYS A 104 -8.08 -5.50 3.10
CA LYS A 104 -9.00 -5.81 2.01
C LYS A 104 -8.86 -4.78 0.90
N TRP A 105 -9.13 -5.19 -0.33
CA TRP A 105 -9.22 -4.25 -1.45
C TRP A 105 -10.48 -3.38 -1.32
N SER A 106 -10.41 -2.13 -1.76
CA SER A 106 -11.55 -1.23 -1.85
C SER A 106 -11.53 -0.49 -3.17
N CYS A 107 -12.57 -0.69 -3.97
CA CYS A 107 -12.71 -0.02 -5.26
C CYS A 107 -12.86 1.51 -5.11
N GLN A 108 -13.48 2.00 -4.03
CA GLN A 108 -13.57 3.44 -3.76
C GLN A 108 -12.18 4.06 -3.57
N LEU A 109 -11.32 3.34 -2.85
CA LEU A 109 -9.94 3.72 -2.60
C LEU A 109 -9.11 3.66 -3.89
N GLU A 110 -9.22 2.58 -4.66
CA GLU A 110 -8.62 2.46 -6.00
C GLU A 110 -9.04 3.61 -6.91
N ASN A 111 -10.32 3.98 -6.93
CA ASN A 111 -10.79 5.04 -7.82
C ASN A 111 -10.18 6.41 -7.44
N SER A 112 -10.09 6.72 -6.15
CA SER A 112 -9.39 7.92 -5.68
C SER A 112 -7.88 7.87 -5.93
N ALA A 113 -7.30 6.66 -5.90
CA ALA A 113 -5.91 6.40 -6.19
C ALA A 113 -5.59 6.66 -7.66
N GLN A 114 -6.40 6.06 -8.54
CA GLN A 114 -6.28 6.14 -9.98
C GLN A 114 -6.48 7.57 -10.49
N ARG A 115 -7.42 8.34 -9.92
CA ARG A 115 -7.61 9.75 -10.28
C ARG A 115 -6.35 10.59 -10.07
N TRP A 116 -5.65 10.37 -8.96
CA TRP A 116 -4.38 11.03 -8.71
C TRP A 116 -3.28 10.50 -9.62
N ALA A 117 -3.23 9.18 -9.82
CA ALA A 117 -2.23 8.57 -10.66
C ALA A 117 -2.27 9.05 -12.12
N ASN A 118 -3.48 9.26 -12.64
CA ASN A 118 -3.71 9.81 -13.98
C ASN A 118 -3.16 11.23 -14.19
N GLN A 119 -2.85 11.96 -13.11
CA GLN A 119 -2.22 13.29 -13.22
C GLN A 119 -0.75 13.22 -13.63
N CYS A 120 -0.12 12.04 -13.50
CA CYS A 120 1.30 11.87 -13.77
C CYS A 120 2.17 12.90 -13.01
N VAL A 121 1.86 13.09 -11.72
CA VAL A 121 2.66 13.90 -10.79
C VAL A 121 3.22 13.00 -9.70
N PHE A 122 4.54 12.99 -9.54
CA PHE A 122 5.17 12.31 -8.41
C PHE A 122 5.12 13.20 -7.17
N GLY A 123 4.12 12.95 -6.33
CA GLY A 123 3.88 13.67 -5.09
C GLY A 123 2.56 13.22 -4.46
N HIS A 124 2.28 13.73 -3.27
CA HIS A 124 1.01 13.46 -2.59
C HIS A 124 -0.15 14.22 -3.22
N SER A 125 -1.33 13.61 -3.24
CA SER A 125 -2.54 14.34 -3.63
C SER A 125 -2.92 15.41 -2.59
N PRO A 126 -3.61 16.49 -3.00
CA PRO A 126 -4.04 17.55 -2.10
C PRO A 126 -4.79 17.03 -0.88
N ARG A 127 -4.58 17.64 0.29
CA ARG A 127 -5.12 17.15 1.57
C ARG A 127 -6.65 17.01 1.58
N ASN A 128 -7.37 17.89 0.88
CA ASN A 128 -8.82 17.81 0.72
C ASN A 128 -9.30 16.59 -0.08
N GLN A 129 -8.44 15.97 -0.89
CA GLN A 129 -8.72 14.73 -1.63
C GLN A 129 -8.34 13.46 -0.85
N ARG A 130 -7.80 13.61 0.37
CA ARG A 130 -7.28 12.52 1.23
C ARG A 130 -7.74 12.60 2.68
N GLN A 131 -8.87 13.25 2.94
CA GLN A 131 -9.38 13.38 4.30
C GLN A 131 -9.68 11.99 4.90
N GLY A 132 -9.11 11.69 6.06
CA GLY A 132 -9.23 10.38 6.72
C GLY A 132 -8.55 9.23 5.98
N ILE A 133 -7.65 9.52 5.03
CA ILE A 133 -7.06 8.55 4.11
C ILE A 133 -5.52 8.70 4.11
N GLY A 134 -4.84 7.63 4.50
CA GLY A 134 -3.40 7.47 4.28
C GLY A 134 -3.05 7.35 2.80
N GLU A 135 -1.83 7.74 2.41
CA GLU A 135 -1.41 7.68 1.01
C GLU A 135 0.08 7.37 0.90
N ASN A 136 0.40 6.31 0.16
CA ASN A 136 1.75 6.04 -0.32
C ASN A 136 1.83 6.27 -1.82
N VAL A 137 2.98 6.75 -2.30
CA VAL A 137 3.24 7.06 -3.71
C VAL A 137 4.55 6.40 -4.14
N TYR A 138 4.54 5.78 -5.31
CA TYR A 138 5.71 5.18 -5.94
C TYR A 138 5.76 5.57 -7.41
N ALA A 139 6.97 5.70 -7.94
CA ALA A 139 7.23 5.98 -9.33
C ALA A 139 8.46 5.19 -9.81
N TYR A 140 8.46 4.87 -11.10
CA TYR A 140 9.60 4.32 -11.80
C TYR A 140 9.87 5.16 -13.06
N TRP A 141 11.14 5.45 -13.32
CA TRP A 141 11.57 6.21 -14.49
C TRP A 141 12.48 5.36 -15.35
N SER A 142 12.20 5.33 -16.65
CA SER A 142 12.99 4.62 -17.66
C SER A 142 13.09 5.45 -18.93
N SER A 143 14.15 5.23 -19.71
CA SER A 143 14.26 5.70 -21.10
C SER A 143 13.54 4.77 -22.08
N GLU A 144 13.15 3.57 -21.64
CA GLU A 144 12.41 2.58 -22.42
C GLU A 144 10.94 2.49 -22.00
N SER A 145 10.14 1.74 -22.78
CA SER A 145 8.74 1.48 -22.45
C SER A 145 8.60 0.74 -21.11
N VAL A 146 7.69 1.24 -20.26
CA VAL A 146 7.37 0.64 -18.96
C VAL A 146 6.15 -0.27 -18.99
N GLU A 147 5.55 -0.52 -20.15
CA GLU A 147 4.32 -1.32 -20.27
C GLU A 147 4.48 -2.72 -19.67
N LYS A 148 5.65 -3.34 -19.85
CA LYS A 148 5.98 -4.65 -19.27
C LYS A 148 6.02 -4.63 -17.73
N LEU A 149 6.27 -3.47 -17.14
CA LEU A 149 6.33 -3.29 -15.68
C LEU A 149 4.94 -3.06 -15.07
N ARG A 150 3.94 -2.65 -15.86
CA ARG A 150 2.59 -2.33 -15.38
C ARG A 150 1.98 -3.46 -14.54
N ASN A 151 2.17 -4.71 -14.96
CA ASN A 151 1.58 -5.88 -14.31
C ASN A 151 2.14 -6.12 -12.90
N THR A 152 3.41 -5.80 -12.65
CA THR A 152 4.08 -6.00 -11.35
C THR A 152 4.26 -4.70 -10.57
N ALA A 153 3.94 -3.56 -11.18
CA ALA A 153 4.18 -2.23 -10.65
C ALA A 153 3.68 -2.12 -9.19
N GLY A 154 2.49 -2.67 -8.93
CA GLY A 154 1.90 -2.62 -7.61
C GLY A 154 2.70 -3.35 -6.53
N THR A 155 3.20 -4.53 -6.85
CA THR A 155 4.06 -5.31 -5.95
C THR A 155 5.47 -4.76 -5.84
N GLU A 156 5.99 -4.08 -6.87
CA GLU A 156 7.28 -3.39 -6.79
C GLU A 156 7.19 -2.14 -5.90
N ALA A 157 6.10 -1.40 -5.96
CA ALA A 157 5.81 -0.30 -5.04
C ALA A 157 5.76 -0.78 -3.58
N GLY A 158 5.05 -1.88 -3.31
CA GLY A 158 4.98 -2.49 -1.98
C GLY A 158 6.35 -2.91 -1.44
N LYS A 159 7.20 -3.53 -2.29
CA LYS A 159 8.59 -3.84 -1.92
C LYS A 159 9.41 -2.59 -1.63
N SER A 160 9.26 -1.53 -2.44
CA SER A 160 9.99 -0.27 -2.27
C SER A 160 9.70 0.35 -0.91
N TRP A 161 8.43 0.55 -0.58
CA TRP A 161 8.03 1.11 0.72
C TRP A 161 8.40 0.21 1.88
N TRP A 162 8.22 -1.11 1.74
CA TRP A 162 8.58 -2.05 2.81
C TRP A 162 10.11 -2.10 3.04
N SER A 163 10.92 -1.76 2.04
CA SER A 163 12.38 -1.74 2.17
C SER A 163 12.90 -0.67 3.13
N GLU A 164 12.06 0.30 3.52
CA GLU A 164 12.39 1.27 4.57
C GLU A 164 12.65 0.61 5.92
N LEU A 165 11.98 -0.50 6.24
CA LEU A 165 12.18 -1.23 7.50
C LEU A 165 13.64 -1.70 7.66
N PRO A 166 14.19 -2.54 6.78
CA PRO A 166 15.57 -3.01 6.93
C PRO A 166 16.63 -1.96 6.57
N LYS A 167 16.29 -0.89 5.84
CA LYS A 167 17.28 0.11 5.40
C LYS A 167 17.37 1.33 6.31
N LEU A 168 16.25 1.78 6.86
CA LEU A 168 16.12 3.09 7.50
C LEU A 168 15.64 3.00 8.94
N TYR A 169 14.64 2.15 9.22
CA TYR A 169 14.00 2.05 10.53
C TYR A 169 14.98 1.54 11.59
N LYS A 170 15.41 2.44 12.48
CA LYS A 170 16.27 2.11 13.61
C LYS A 170 15.50 1.30 14.66
N GLN A 171 16.22 0.62 15.53
CA GLN A 171 15.66 -0.08 16.69
C GLN A 171 14.71 0.83 17.47
N ASN A 172 13.43 0.44 17.51
CA ASN A 172 12.38 1.14 18.24
C ASN A 172 11.53 0.08 18.98
N PRO A 173 11.94 -0.35 20.18
CA PRO A 173 11.29 -1.44 20.89
C PRO A 173 9.87 -1.09 21.36
N SER A 174 9.58 0.20 21.57
CA SER A 174 8.24 0.69 21.94
C SER A 174 7.23 0.60 20.78
N ASN A 175 7.73 0.52 19.55
CA ASN A 175 6.95 0.58 18.31
C ASN A 175 6.09 1.87 18.18
N ASN A 176 6.44 2.94 18.89
CA ASN A 176 5.75 4.22 18.83
C ASN A 176 6.26 5.09 17.68
N LEU A 177 5.38 5.77 16.95
CA LEU A 177 5.74 6.67 15.86
C LEU A 177 6.00 8.08 16.41
N THR A 178 7.17 8.28 17.01
CA THR A 178 7.62 9.61 17.45
C THR A 178 8.12 10.45 16.28
N ASP A 179 8.29 11.75 16.48
CA ASP A 179 8.88 12.64 15.46
C ASP A 179 10.26 12.16 14.98
N ASP A 180 11.09 11.64 15.89
CA ASP A 180 12.41 11.11 15.56
C ASP A 180 12.34 9.81 14.76
N VAL A 181 11.27 9.02 14.93
CA VAL A 181 10.99 7.87 14.08
C VAL A 181 10.50 8.33 12.71
N ALA A 182 9.54 9.26 12.65
CA ALA A 182 8.98 9.79 11.42
C ALA A 182 10.04 10.44 10.51
N LYS A 183 10.99 11.20 11.09
CA LYS A 183 12.11 11.85 10.38
C LYS A 183 13.08 10.88 9.71
N GLN A 184 13.02 9.57 10.00
CA GLN A 184 13.88 8.57 9.37
C GLN A 184 13.46 8.24 7.92
N GLY A 185 12.35 8.78 7.42
CA GLY A 185 11.85 8.45 6.08
C GLY A 185 11.25 7.05 6.01
N VAL A 186 10.53 6.66 7.06
CA VAL A 186 9.91 5.31 7.23
C VAL A 186 8.38 5.36 7.13
N LEU A 187 7.84 6.47 6.63
CA LEU A 187 6.40 6.73 6.64
C LEU A 187 5.62 5.84 5.67
N HIS A 188 6.26 5.37 4.59
CA HIS A 188 5.57 4.45 3.70
C HIS A 188 5.47 3.05 4.32
N PHE A 189 6.55 2.55 4.94
CA PHE A 189 6.55 1.30 5.68
C PHE A 189 5.56 1.35 6.86
N THR A 190 5.61 2.40 7.68
CA THR A 190 4.75 2.52 8.86
C THR A 190 3.28 2.59 8.48
N GLN A 191 2.92 3.26 7.38
CA GLN A 191 1.55 3.24 6.87
C GLN A 191 1.08 1.84 6.45
N VAL A 192 1.94 1.03 5.83
CA VAL A 192 1.59 -0.35 5.40
C VAL A 192 1.53 -1.30 6.60
N SER A 193 2.30 -1.02 7.66
CA SER A 193 2.42 -1.84 8.86
C SER A 193 1.58 -1.36 10.05
N GLU A 194 0.75 -0.34 9.86
CA GLU A 194 -0.06 0.25 10.94
C GLU A 194 -0.95 -0.80 11.62
N ILE A 195 -0.79 -0.88 12.95
CA ILE A 195 -1.66 -1.62 13.87
C ILE A 195 -2.54 -0.55 14.51
N LEU A 196 -3.85 -0.63 14.27
CA LEU A 196 -4.83 0.18 15.00
C LEU A 196 -5.01 -0.36 16.42
#